data_AF-A0A4R4V2B6-F1
#
_entry.id   AF-A0A4R4V2B6-F1
#
_cell.length_a   1.000
_cell.length_b   1.000
_cell.length_c   1.000
_cell.angle_alpha   90.00
_cell.angle_beta   90.00
_cell.angle_gamma   90.00
#
_symmetry.space_group_name_H-M   'P 1'
#
loop_
_entity.id
_entity.type
_entity.pdbx_description
1 polymer ?
#
loop_
_entity_poly.entity_id
_entity_poly.type
_entity_poly.pdbx_seq_one_letter_code
_entity_poly.pdbx_strand_id
1 'polypeptide(L)'
;MGDEITASTRIKLAADLRLRELDESSKSVRTKRTYRESWDRDLSPAVAELRGSEITVSLATRVLRSIHDQAGPGSAKHAKVVLGGIMALFVRHDAFENNPISMRWLRSAAGLASSWL
;
A
#
# COMPACT_ATOMS: atom_id res chain seq x y z
N MET A 1 10.07 -3.63 -22.14
CA MET A 1 10.34 -4.81 -21.31
C MET A 1 9.64 -4.56 -19.98
N GLY A 2 8.58 -5.31 -19.69
CA GLY A 2 7.89 -5.18 -18.41
C GLY A 2 8.76 -5.82 -17.34
N ASP A 3 9.14 -5.08 -16.30
CA ASP A 3 9.78 -5.64 -15.12
C ASP A 3 8.81 -6.67 -14.53
N GLU A 4 9.17 -7.95 -14.57
CA GLU A 4 8.33 -9.03 -14.07
C GLU A 4 8.23 -8.92 -12.54
N ILE A 5 7.05 -8.54 -12.03
CA ILE A 5 6.78 -8.51 -10.60
C ILE A 5 6.35 -9.91 -10.17
N THR A 6 7.12 -10.50 -9.25
CA THR A 6 6.81 -11.79 -8.63
C THR A 6 6.55 -11.62 -7.14
N ALA A 7 6.07 -12.66 -6.45
CA ALA A 7 5.86 -12.61 -5.01
C ALA A 7 7.14 -12.30 -4.22
N SER A 8 8.32 -12.63 -4.79
CA SER A 8 9.62 -12.36 -4.20
C SER A 8 10.13 -10.93 -4.41
N THR A 9 9.46 -10.14 -5.27
CA THR A 9 9.84 -8.75 -5.56
C THR A 9 9.68 -7.89 -4.30
N ARG A 10 10.70 -7.06 -4.01
CA ARG A 10 10.64 -6.10 -2.91
C ARG A 10 9.53 -5.08 -3.12
N ILE A 11 8.86 -4.68 -2.05
CA ILE A 11 7.79 -3.68 -2.09
C ILE A 11 8.31 -2.34 -2.59
N LYS A 12 9.56 -1.97 -2.28
CA LYS A 12 10.18 -0.76 -2.84
C LYS A 12 10.16 -0.73 -4.37
N LEU A 13 10.53 -1.84 -5.02
CA LEU A 13 10.57 -1.91 -6.49
C LEU A 13 9.16 -1.80 -7.09
N ALA A 14 8.19 -2.48 -6.48
CA ALA A 14 6.79 -2.37 -6.89
C ALA A 14 6.22 -0.96 -6.64
N ALA A 15 6.62 -0.30 -5.55
CA ALA A 15 6.24 1.07 -5.25
C ALA A 15 6.81 2.05 -6.28
N ASP A 16 8.08 1.90 -6.65
CA ASP A 16 8.72 2.72 -7.68
C ASP A 16 8.02 2.56 -9.03
N LEU A 17 7.64 1.35 -9.42
CA LEU A 17 6.83 1.12 -10.62
C LEU A 17 5.45 1.78 -10.49
N ARG A 18 4.77 1.61 -9.36
CA ARG A 18 3.43 2.19 -9.13
C ARG A 18 3.44 3.71 -9.20
N LEU A 19 4.47 4.34 -8.63
CA LEU A 19 4.64 5.78 -8.61
C LEU A 19 5.00 6.31 -10.01
N ARG A 20 5.77 5.56 -10.81
CA ARG A 20 5.97 5.87 -12.23
C ARG A 20 4.65 5.83 -13.01
N GLU A 21 3.85 4.77 -12.86
CA GLU A 21 2.50 4.70 -13.47
C GLU A 21 1.59 5.87 -13.02
N LEU A 22 1.72 6.29 -11.75
CA LEU A 22 0.99 7.43 -11.22
C LEU A 22 1.45 8.75 -11.84
N ASP A 23 2.74 8.90 -12.09
CA ASP A 23 3.33 10.07 -12.73
C ASP A 23 2.92 10.19 -14.20
N GLU A 24 2.69 9.07 -14.88
CA GLU A 24 2.16 9.02 -16.25
C GLU A 24 0.64 9.23 -16.34
N SER A 25 -0.08 9.13 -15.22
CA SER A 25 -1.55 9.23 -15.21
C SER A 25 -2.06 10.69 -15.31
N SER A 26 -3.33 10.85 -15.69
CA SER A 26 -4.04 12.14 -15.77
C SER A 26 -4.38 12.79 -14.43
N LYS A 27 -3.82 12.30 -13.32
CA LYS A 27 -4.11 12.83 -11.97
C LYS A 27 -3.43 14.18 -11.77
N SER A 28 -4.00 15.01 -10.90
CA SER A 28 -3.41 16.31 -10.59
C SER A 28 -2.03 16.17 -9.92
N VAL A 29 -1.16 17.16 -10.14
CA VAL A 29 0.18 17.23 -9.54
C VAL A 29 0.11 17.10 -8.01
N ARG A 30 -0.88 17.76 -7.39
CA ARG A 30 -1.11 17.66 -5.95
C ARG A 30 -1.37 16.22 -5.52
N THR A 31 -2.20 15.49 -6.25
CA THR A 31 -2.50 14.09 -5.95
C THR A 31 -1.26 13.21 -6.07
N LYS A 32 -0.46 13.38 -7.13
CA LYS A 32 0.79 12.64 -7.33
C LYS A 32 1.75 12.86 -6.15
N ARG A 33 1.94 14.11 -5.74
CA ARG A 33 2.74 14.47 -4.56
C ARG A 33 2.25 13.81 -3.28
N THR A 34 0.94 13.90 -2.98
CA THR A 34 0.39 13.30 -1.75
C THR A 34 0.59 11.77 -1.70
N TYR A 35 0.57 11.07 -2.84
CA TYR A 35 0.88 9.64 -2.87
C TYR A 35 2.35 9.36 -2.56
N ARG A 36 3.26 10.13 -3.16
CA ARG A 36 4.71 10.01 -2.94
C ARG A 36 5.08 10.33 -1.50
N GLU A 37 4.56 11.42 -0.95
CA GLU A 37 4.80 11.82 0.45
C GLU A 37 4.35 10.73 1.43
N SER A 38 3.20 10.10 1.19
CA SER A 38 2.72 9.02 2.08
C SER A 38 3.52 7.74 1.93
N TRP A 39 4.00 7.43 0.72
CA TRP A 39 4.96 6.35 0.55
C TRP A 39 6.25 6.62 1.32
N ASP A 40 6.89 7.77 1.09
CA ASP A 40 8.21 8.09 1.65
C ASP A 40 8.17 8.23 3.17
N ARG A 41 7.15 8.93 3.69
CA ARG A 41 7.03 9.24 5.13
C ARG A 41 6.42 8.10 5.92
N ASP A 42 5.33 7.52 5.44
CA ASP A 42 4.48 6.65 6.27
C ASP A 42 4.76 5.15 6.04
N LEU A 43 4.99 4.73 4.80
CA LEU A 43 5.08 3.30 4.44
C LEU A 43 6.52 2.79 4.31
N SER A 44 7.34 3.48 3.54
CA SER A 44 8.69 3.07 3.16
C SER A 44 9.53 2.60 4.36
N PRO A 45 9.53 3.30 5.52
CA PRO A 45 10.30 2.88 6.69
C PRO A 45 9.93 1.49 7.22
N ALA A 46 8.67 1.05 7.03
CA ALA A 46 8.15 -0.19 7.60
C ALA A 46 8.09 -1.35 6.61
N VAL A 47 7.94 -1.09 5.30
CA VAL A 47 7.64 -2.14 4.32
C VAL A 47 8.56 -2.20 3.12
N ALA A 48 9.42 -1.21 2.87
CA ALA A 48 10.20 -1.12 1.63
C ALA A 48 11.05 -2.37 1.32
N GLU A 49 11.71 -2.90 2.35
CA GLU A 49 12.62 -4.04 2.22
C GLU A 49 11.94 -5.41 2.25
N LEU A 50 10.64 -5.45 2.58
CA LEU A 50 9.85 -6.67 2.55
C LEU A 50 9.55 -7.09 1.12
N ARG A 51 9.40 -8.39 0.89
CA ARG A 51 8.90 -8.97 -0.35
C ARG A 51 7.38 -8.93 -0.36
N GLY A 52 6.79 -8.96 -1.56
CA GLY A 52 5.35 -9.08 -1.74
C GLY A 52 4.73 -10.19 -0.90
N SER A 53 5.39 -11.35 -0.83
CA SER A 53 4.94 -12.53 -0.07
C SER A 53 4.88 -12.32 1.44
N GLU A 54 5.61 -11.33 1.96
CA GLU A 54 5.66 -11.02 3.39
C GLU A 54 4.54 -10.06 3.81
N ILE A 55 3.89 -9.40 2.85
CA ILE A 55 2.77 -8.48 3.10
C ILE A 55 1.48 -9.27 3.35
N THR A 56 1.32 -9.67 4.61
CA THR A 56 0.09 -10.29 5.11
C THR A 56 -0.92 -9.24 5.58
N VAL A 57 -2.19 -9.64 5.71
CA VAL A 57 -3.25 -8.80 6.30
C VAL A 57 -2.85 -8.32 7.70
N SER A 58 -2.34 -9.23 8.54
CA SER A 58 -1.94 -8.92 9.91
C SER A 58 -0.78 -7.94 9.98
N LEU A 59 0.22 -8.07 9.11
CA LEU A 59 1.32 -7.10 9.03
C LEU A 59 0.79 -5.72 8.63
N ALA A 60 0.00 -5.65 7.55
CA ALA A 60 -0.54 -4.39 7.07
C ALA A 60 -1.44 -3.71 8.11
N THR A 61 -2.26 -4.47 8.86
CA THR A 61 -3.05 -3.91 9.97
C THR A 61 -2.17 -3.29 11.05
N ARG A 62 -1.05 -3.94 11.42
CA ARG A 62 -0.11 -3.39 12.41
C ARG A 62 0.57 -2.12 11.91
N VAL A 63 1.07 -2.12 10.68
CA VAL A 63 1.70 -0.95 10.05
C VAL A 63 0.73 0.23 10.01
N LEU A 64 -0.49 0.02 9.53
CA LEU A 64 -1.50 1.09 9.43
C LEU A 64 -1.93 1.62 10.80
N ARG A 65 -2.00 0.75 11.83
CA ARG A 65 -2.23 1.19 13.22
C ARG A 65 -1.07 2.03 13.75
N SER A 66 0.16 1.62 13.48
CA SER A 66 1.34 2.41 13.88
C SER A 66 1.33 3.80 13.23
N ILE A 67 1.00 3.90 11.95
CA ILE A 67 0.88 5.19 11.23
C ILE A 67 -0.28 6.01 11.82
N HIS A 68 -1.40 5.35 12.13
CA HIS A 68 -2.54 5.99 12.76
C HIS A 68 -2.13 6.67 14.08
N ASP A 69 -1.43 5.94 14.94
CA ASP A 69 -1.08 6.41 16.28
C ASP A 69 0.00 7.51 16.24
N GLN A 70 0.87 7.51 15.22
CA GLN A 70 1.98 8.48 15.11
C GLN A 70 1.64 9.72 14.27
N ALA A 71 0.90 9.55 13.17
CA ALA A 71 0.65 10.57 12.15
C ALA A 71 -0.84 10.86 11.93
N GLY A 72 -1.72 10.20 12.67
CA GLY A 72 -3.16 10.45 12.69
C GLY A 72 -3.98 9.64 11.67
N PRO A 73 -5.32 9.67 11.80
CA PRO A 73 -6.24 8.85 11.00
C PRO A 73 -6.21 9.15 9.50
N GLY A 74 -5.98 10.41 9.11
CA GLY A 74 -5.87 10.81 7.71
C GLY A 74 -4.68 10.16 7.02
N SER A 75 -3.52 10.17 7.67
CA SER A 75 -2.27 9.56 7.18
C SER A 75 -2.43 8.04 7.05
N ALA A 76 -3.01 7.37 8.05
CA ALA A 76 -3.26 5.93 7.99
C ALA A 76 -4.23 5.54 6.87
N LYS A 77 -5.32 6.29 6.68
CA LYS A 77 -6.27 6.06 5.59
C LYS A 77 -5.61 6.20 4.23
N HIS A 78 -4.75 7.20 4.08
CA HIS A 78 -4.08 7.45 2.81
C HIS A 78 -2.96 6.43 2.53
N ALA A 79 -2.16 6.07 3.54
CA ALA A 79 -1.18 5.00 3.47
C ALA A 79 -1.81 3.66 3.04
N LYS A 80 -3.01 3.34 3.57
CA LYS A 80 -3.78 2.17 3.13
C LYS A 80 -4.09 2.20 1.62
N VAL A 81 -4.50 3.35 1.10
CA VAL A 81 -4.81 3.52 -0.34
C VAL A 81 -3.55 3.30 -1.18
N VAL A 82 -2.42 3.87 -0.76
CA VAL A 82 -1.14 3.72 -1.45
C VAL A 82 -0.69 2.26 -1.43
N LEU A 83 -0.65 1.61 -0.26
CA LEU A 83 -0.25 0.22 -0.11
C LEU A 83 -1.16 -0.73 -0.90
N GLY A 84 -2.47 -0.51 -0.89
CA GLY A 84 -3.42 -1.29 -1.69
C GLY A 84 -3.17 -1.15 -3.19
N GLY A 85 -2.81 0.05 -3.65
CA GLY A 85 -2.43 0.32 -5.04
C GLY A 85 -1.13 -0.38 -5.45
N ILE A 86 -0.16 -0.49 -4.54
CA ILE A 86 1.09 -1.24 -4.75
C ILE A 86 0.80 -2.74 -4.82
N MET A 87 0.05 -3.30 -3.87
CA MET A 87 -0.29 -4.73 -3.89
C MET A 87 -1.15 -5.13 -5.09
N ALA A 88 -1.92 -4.18 -5.66
CA ALA A 88 -2.63 -4.41 -6.91
C ALA A 88 -1.70 -4.63 -8.11
N LEU A 89 -0.44 -4.13 -8.09
CA LEU A 89 0.54 -4.48 -9.13
C LEU A 89 0.87 -5.97 -9.10
N PHE A 90 1.15 -6.53 -7.93
CA PHE A 90 1.46 -7.95 -7.82
C PHE A 90 0.32 -8.83 -8.36
N VAL A 91 -0.94 -8.46 -8.11
CA VAL A 91 -2.09 -9.16 -8.70
C VAL A 91 -2.15 -9.00 -10.22
N ARG A 92 -1.89 -7.79 -10.75
CA ARG A 92 -1.88 -7.54 -12.21
C ARG A 92 -0.76 -8.28 -12.95
N HIS A 93 0.30 -8.66 -12.25
CA HIS A 93 1.41 -9.45 -12.77
C HIS A 93 1.30 -10.93 -12.39
N ASP A 94 0.10 -11.41 -12.01
CA ASP A 94 -0.20 -12.80 -11.65
C ASP A 94 0.67 -13.37 -10.51
N ALA A 95 1.30 -12.52 -9.71
CA ALA A 95 2.09 -12.92 -8.55
C ALA A 95 1.22 -13.34 -7.35
N PHE A 96 -0.05 -12.88 -7.31
CA PHE A 96 -1.05 -13.30 -6.33
C PHE A 96 -2.42 -13.40 -6.97
N GLU A 97 -3.22 -14.39 -6.56
CA GLU A 97 -4.62 -14.55 -6.98
C GLU A 97 -5.53 -13.44 -6.44
N ASN A 98 -5.22 -12.90 -5.25
CA ASN A 98 -6.06 -11.92 -4.57
C ASN A 98 -5.22 -10.87 -3.85
N ASN A 99 -5.67 -9.60 -3.87
CA ASN A 99 -4.99 -8.53 -3.15
C ASN A 99 -5.29 -8.64 -1.63
N PRO A 100 -4.27 -8.84 -0.77
CA PRO A 100 -4.47 -8.94 0.68
C PRO A 100 -4.97 -7.61 1.29
N ILE A 101 -4.76 -6.49 0.60
CA ILE A 101 -5.15 -5.14 1.01
C ILE A 101 -6.39 -4.66 0.24
N SER A 102 -7.28 -5.58 -0.16
CA SER A 102 -8.54 -5.15 -0.78
C SER A 102 -9.43 -4.41 0.24
N MET A 103 -10.10 -3.35 -0.23
CA MET A 103 -11.05 -2.54 0.56
C MET A 103 -12.12 -3.39 1.26
N ARG A 104 -12.42 -4.58 0.74
CA ARG A 104 -13.44 -5.51 1.24
C ARG A 104 -13.10 -6.08 2.63
N TRP A 105 -11.83 -6.31 2.97
CA TRP A 105 -11.44 -7.01 4.20
C TRP A 105 -11.30 -6.11 5.44
N LEU A 106 -11.17 -4.80 5.26
CA LEU A 106 -11.11 -3.85 6.38
C LEU A 106 -12.47 -3.52 7.01
N ARG A 107 -13.58 -4.04 6.46
CA ARG A 107 -14.89 -4.00 7.11
C ARG A 107 -15.16 -5.21 8.01
N SER A 108 -14.57 -6.37 7.75
CA SER A 108 -14.78 -7.58 8.58
C SER A 108 -13.80 -7.70 9.75
N ALA A 109 -12.60 -7.14 9.64
CA ALA A 109 -11.72 -6.93 10.80
C ALA A 109 -12.21 -5.79 11.72
N ALA A 110 -13.24 -5.04 11.29
CA ALA A 110 -13.82 -3.91 12.01
C ALA A 110 -14.75 -4.31 13.16
N GLY A 111 -14.78 -5.58 13.58
CA GLY A 111 -15.24 -5.94 14.92
C GLY A 111 -14.37 -5.31 16.03
N LEU A 112 -13.15 -4.86 15.70
CA LEU A 112 -12.24 -4.13 16.60
C LEU A 112 -11.90 -2.71 16.12
N ALA A 113 -12.56 -2.21 15.08
CA ALA A 113 -12.23 -0.93 14.42
C ALA A 113 -13.46 -0.03 14.19
N SER A 114 -14.52 -0.20 14.99
CA SER A 114 -15.73 0.63 14.93
C SER A 114 -15.56 2.04 15.51
N SER A 115 -14.34 2.45 15.91
CA SER A 115 -14.07 3.80 16.45
C SER A 115 -13.41 4.77 15.46
N TRP A 116 -13.22 4.41 14.19
CA TRP A 116 -12.46 5.23 13.23
C TRP A 116 -13.19 5.48 11.90
N LEU A 117 -14.49 5.75 11.97
CA LEU A 117 -15.30 6.37 10.92
C LEU A 117 -16.11 7.51 11.55
#